data_AF-A0A8H4UIW2-F1
#
_entry.id   AF-A0A8H4UIW2-F1
#
_cell.length_a   1.000
_cell.length_b   1.000
_cell.length_c   1.000
_cell.angle_alpha   90.00
_cell.angle_beta   90.00
_cell.angle_gamma   90.00
#
_symmetry.space_group_name_H-M   'P 1'
#
loop_
_entity.id
_entity.type
_entity.pdbx_description
1 polymer ?
#
loop_
_entity_poly.entity_id
_entity_poly.type
_entity_poly.pdbx_seq_one_letter_code
_entity_poly.pdbx_strand_id
1 'polypeptide(L)'
;MLTSIGRAAARRIQTTRLPSSVATAQLLPASSALSVRAFSVSAWARQPASGGKTPTDKKAATKKSAATNKSAVTNKSASTKKPAATKKPAATKKPATIKAKPKAVKPKPKPKPKKVVDPEKQKMIEIRQLKKLALNGNLAQLPISPWLLFMSEKQTGKPASSLGDTAGQVAQDYKALSSTELKILEDQASANREKNRANYKAWVEAHEPARIYIANVARRRLSFLTGKDRKIIDDERLPKRTRSPYLAYVSDNFSQYQNLGAIERIKALSKAWNELESVEKSKYQEASAEHSAKYNAAMDVIKARAAVIKTEAKESPKKPAKETADEE
;
A
#
# COMPACT_ATOMS: atom_id res chain seq x y z
N MET A 1 40.92 -63.10 -28.48
CA MET A 1 42.20 -62.41 -28.19
C MET A 1 41.97 -61.43 -27.05
N LEU A 2 42.92 -61.41 -26.10
CA LEU A 2 43.10 -60.52 -24.93
C LEU A 2 41.93 -59.65 -24.42
N THR A 3 41.59 -59.87 -23.16
CA THR A 3 40.87 -58.93 -22.28
C THR A 3 41.76 -57.73 -21.91
N SER A 4 41.16 -56.57 -21.64
CA SER A 4 41.85 -55.42 -21.04
C SER A 4 41.59 -55.35 -19.54
N ILE A 5 42.64 -55.08 -18.76
CA ILE A 5 42.65 -55.19 -17.29
C ILE A 5 42.54 -53.80 -16.65
N GLY A 6 41.72 -53.69 -15.60
CA GLY A 6 41.47 -52.42 -14.91
C GLY A 6 42.64 -51.91 -14.06
N ARG A 7 42.60 -50.62 -13.70
CA ARG A 7 43.50 -50.00 -12.71
C ARG A 7 42.69 -49.30 -11.62
N ALA A 8 42.47 -49.98 -10.50
CA ALA A 8 41.89 -49.37 -9.31
C ALA A 8 42.95 -48.55 -8.55
N ALA A 9 42.74 -47.24 -8.41
CA ALA A 9 43.66 -46.34 -7.72
C ALA A 9 43.33 -46.26 -6.21
N ALA A 10 43.82 -47.22 -5.43
CA ALA A 10 43.73 -47.15 -3.97
C ALA A 10 44.54 -45.97 -3.42
N ARG A 11 43.88 -45.04 -2.73
CA ARG A 11 44.53 -44.02 -1.87
C ARG A 11 44.25 -44.33 -0.41
N ARG A 12 45.28 -44.23 0.42
CA ARG A 12 45.29 -44.75 1.80
C ARG A 12 44.44 -43.90 2.73
N ILE A 13 43.74 -44.57 3.64
CA ILE A 13 43.16 -43.98 4.84
C ILE A 13 44.32 -43.49 5.73
N GLN A 14 44.20 -42.30 6.31
CA GLN A 14 44.98 -41.87 7.47
C GLN A 14 44.03 -41.60 8.63
N THR A 15 44.21 -42.31 9.75
CA THR A 15 43.44 -42.14 10.98
C THR A 15 44.24 -41.31 11.99
N THR A 16 43.85 -40.07 12.23
CA THR A 16 44.36 -39.26 13.34
C THR A 16 43.31 -39.20 14.46
N ARG A 17 43.70 -39.58 15.68
CA ARG A 17 42.81 -39.59 16.85
C ARG A 17 42.61 -38.18 17.43
N LEU A 18 41.52 -38.04 18.19
CA LEU A 18 41.15 -36.86 18.98
C LEU A 18 42.23 -36.47 20.01
N PRO A 19 42.19 -35.23 20.51
CA PRO A 19 42.01 -35.05 21.94
C PRO A 19 40.64 -34.44 22.29
N SER A 20 40.16 -34.76 23.50
CA SER A 20 38.93 -34.21 24.08
C SER A 20 39.14 -32.77 24.55
N SER A 21 38.20 -31.86 24.21
CA SER A 21 38.10 -30.53 24.82
C SER A 21 36.85 -30.43 25.70
N VAL A 22 37.03 -29.99 26.94
CA VAL A 22 36.00 -29.95 28.00
C VAL A 22 34.83 -29.01 27.66
N ALA A 23 33.63 -29.36 28.12
CA ALA A 23 32.42 -28.57 27.89
C ALA A 23 32.35 -27.29 28.76
N THR A 24 31.86 -26.20 28.17
CA THR A 24 31.37 -25.01 28.89
C THR A 24 29.98 -24.63 28.37
N ALA A 25 28.95 -24.95 29.15
CA ALA A 25 27.56 -24.63 28.79
C ALA A 25 27.26 -23.15 29.07
N GLN A 26 27.36 -22.29 28.05
CA GLN A 26 26.90 -20.90 28.17
C GLN A 26 25.38 -20.81 27.98
N LEU A 27 24.67 -20.60 29.08
CA LEU A 27 23.23 -20.29 29.10
C LEU A 27 22.99 -18.90 28.50
N LEU A 28 22.43 -18.85 27.29
CA LEU A 28 21.91 -17.62 26.70
C LEU A 28 20.53 -17.29 27.29
N PRO A 29 20.33 -16.10 27.90
CA PRO A 29 19.02 -15.72 28.41
C PRO A 29 18.07 -15.43 27.25
N ALA A 30 16.94 -16.15 27.18
CA ALA A 30 15.91 -15.93 26.19
C ALA A 30 15.18 -14.60 26.44
N SER A 31 15.67 -13.50 25.84
CA SER A 31 15.03 -12.19 25.93
C SER A 31 13.65 -12.20 25.25
N SER A 32 12.60 -12.18 26.06
CA SER A 32 11.21 -12.11 25.60
C SER A 32 10.91 -10.78 24.92
N ALA A 33 10.81 -10.81 23.59
CA ALA A 33 10.51 -9.63 22.79
C ALA A 33 9.08 -9.12 23.09
N LEU A 34 8.97 -8.07 23.92
CA LEU A 34 7.70 -7.42 24.21
C LEU A 34 7.11 -6.80 22.92
N SER A 35 5.85 -7.15 22.63
CA SER A 35 5.17 -6.71 21.41
C SER A 35 4.75 -5.24 21.50
N VAL A 36 5.66 -4.33 21.12
CA VAL A 36 5.42 -2.89 21.10
C VAL A 36 4.29 -2.55 20.11
N ARG A 37 3.13 -2.15 20.64
CA ARG A 37 2.03 -1.59 19.85
C ARG A 37 2.48 -0.28 19.21
N ALA A 38 2.58 -0.25 17.88
CA ALA A 38 2.80 0.98 17.13
C ALA A 38 1.55 1.88 17.20
N PHE A 39 1.60 2.94 18.00
CA PHE A 39 0.56 3.97 18.04
C PHE A 39 0.62 4.82 16.77
N SER A 40 -0.44 4.79 15.96
CA SER A 40 -0.56 5.57 14.72
C SER A 40 -0.93 7.03 15.02
N VAL A 41 0.06 7.85 15.38
CA VAL A 41 -0.14 9.28 15.67
C VAL A 41 -0.18 10.09 14.37
N SER A 42 -1.35 10.18 13.74
CA SER A 42 -1.57 10.97 12.50
C SER A 42 -2.90 11.73 12.46
N ALA A 43 -3.29 12.34 13.58
CA ALA A 43 -4.40 13.30 13.61
C ALA A 43 -3.88 14.73 13.38
N TRP A 44 -4.12 15.30 12.20
CA TRP A 44 -3.85 16.73 11.97
C TRP A 44 -4.81 17.61 12.79
N ALA A 45 -4.25 18.33 13.76
CA ALA A 45 -4.99 19.30 14.56
C ALA A 45 -5.44 20.50 13.69
N ARG A 46 -6.71 20.50 13.27
CA ARG A 46 -7.37 21.70 12.74
C ARG A 46 -7.82 22.57 13.90
N GLN A 47 -7.14 23.69 14.14
CA GLN A 47 -7.65 24.73 15.04
C GLN A 47 -8.93 25.34 14.45
N PRO A 48 -10.07 25.39 15.17
CA PRO A 48 -11.20 26.22 14.79
C PRO A 48 -10.88 27.70 15.06
N ALA A 49 -11.33 28.59 14.18
CA ALA A 49 -11.14 30.03 14.32
C ALA A 49 -12.15 30.65 15.32
N SER A 50 -11.86 31.88 15.75
CA SER A 50 -12.57 32.62 16.80
C SER A 50 -14.00 33.03 16.46
N GLY A 51 -14.92 32.91 17.43
CA GLY A 51 -16.19 33.65 17.45
C GLY A 51 -17.17 33.16 18.53
N GLY A 52 -17.65 34.06 19.40
CA GLY A 52 -18.72 33.75 20.38
C GLY A 52 -18.58 34.44 21.75
N LYS A 53 -19.46 35.40 22.03
CA LYS A 53 -19.77 35.98 23.36
C LYS A 53 -21.03 35.29 23.92
N THR A 54 -21.39 35.18 25.21
CA THR A 54 -20.79 35.62 26.51
C THR A 54 -21.23 34.63 27.65
N PRO A 55 -21.70 34.96 28.88
CA PRO A 55 -20.96 34.58 30.10
C PRO A 55 -21.74 33.80 31.19
N THR A 56 -21.04 33.22 32.18
CA THR A 56 -21.48 33.10 33.60
C THR A 56 -20.33 32.64 34.54
N ASP A 57 -20.53 32.79 35.85
CA ASP A 57 -19.49 32.89 36.90
C ASP A 57 -18.88 31.58 37.46
N LYS A 58 -17.58 31.63 37.86
CA LYS A 58 -17.16 31.62 39.30
C LYS A 58 -15.62 31.55 39.56
N LYS A 59 -15.11 32.62 40.20
CA LYS A 59 -14.21 32.67 41.40
C LYS A 59 -12.76 32.09 41.40
N ALA A 60 -11.87 32.79 42.16
CA ALA A 60 -10.47 32.49 42.56
C ALA A 60 -9.39 32.64 41.44
N ALA A 61 -8.41 33.56 41.50
CA ALA A 61 -7.31 33.82 42.48
C ALA A 61 -6.12 32.83 42.31
N THR A 62 -4.83 33.22 42.24
CA THR A 62 -4.12 34.34 42.92
C THR A 62 -2.89 34.87 42.12
N LYS A 63 -2.24 35.94 42.64
CA LYS A 63 -0.93 36.60 42.31
C LYS A 63 0.17 35.69 41.69
N LYS A 64 1.23 36.18 41.00
CA LYS A 64 1.99 37.44 41.18
C LYS A 64 2.76 37.88 39.91
N SER A 65 3.31 39.09 39.94
CA SER A 65 4.08 39.78 38.88
C SER A 65 5.56 39.38 38.79
N ALA A 66 6.13 39.55 37.59
CA ALA A 66 7.52 39.97 37.35
C ALA A 66 7.60 40.74 36.02
N ALA A 67 8.43 41.78 35.96
CA ALA A 67 8.68 42.57 34.75
C ALA A 67 10.19 42.85 34.63
N THR A 68 10.71 42.97 33.40
CA THR A 68 12.08 43.44 33.17
C THR A 68 12.13 44.18 31.82
N ASN A 69 12.80 45.33 31.82
CA ASN A 69 12.89 46.23 30.67
C ASN A 69 14.06 45.84 29.76
N LYS A 70 13.95 46.13 28.46
CA LYS A 70 14.69 47.28 27.88
C LYS A 70 14.28 47.59 26.43
N SER A 71 13.99 48.86 26.19
CA SER A 71 13.93 49.44 24.86
C SER A 71 15.35 49.75 24.35
N ALA A 72 15.55 49.70 23.04
CA ALA A 72 16.68 50.31 22.37
C ALA A 72 16.16 51.13 21.18
N VAL A 73 16.45 52.43 21.16
CA VAL A 73 16.06 53.38 20.10
C VAL A 73 17.29 54.20 19.75
N THR A 74 17.65 54.30 18.47
CA THR A 74 18.35 55.43 17.81
C THR A 74 18.76 55.06 16.37
N ASN A 75 19.01 55.98 15.43
CA ASN A 75 18.23 57.18 15.03
C ASN A 75 18.74 57.74 13.67
N LYS A 76 17.91 58.53 12.96
CA LYS A 76 18.23 59.36 11.75
C LYS A 76 18.70 58.57 10.49
N SER A 77 18.51 59.00 9.23
CA SER A 77 17.67 60.02 8.54
C SER A 77 17.63 59.61 7.02
N ALA A 78 17.35 60.35 5.93
CA ALA A 78 16.95 61.73 5.54
C ALA A 78 16.48 61.69 4.04
N SER A 79 15.80 62.67 3.40
CA SER A 79 14.88 63.72 3.87
C SER A 79 14.21 64.45 2.67
N THR A 80 12.87 64.55 2.62
CA THR A 80 12.03 65.43 1.72
C THR A 80 12.01 65.12 0.19
N LYS A 81 11.07 65.59 -0.67
CA LYS A 81 10.03 66.66 -0.60
C LYS A 81 8.61 66.22 -1.07
N LYS A 82 7.64 67.12 -0.85
CA LYS A 82 6.16 67.13 -1.13
C LYS A 82 5.86 68.26 -2.21
N PRO A 83 4.63 68.71 -2.60
CA PRO A 83 3.24 68.24 -2.37
C PRO A 83 2.18 68.40 -3.53
N ALA A 84 0.92 68.01 -3.24
CA ALA A 84 -0.38 68.56 -3.75
C ALA A 84 -0.85 68.20 -5.19
N ALA A 85 -2.13 68.32 -5.60
CA ALA A 85 -3.34 68.95 -4.99
C ALA A 85 -4.68 68.16 -5.21
N THR A 86 -5.86 68.82 -5.11
CA THR A 86 -7.17 68.19 -4.76
C THR A 86 -8.41 68.45 -5.68
N LYS A 87 -9.23 67.39 -5.86
CA LYS A 87 -10.73 67.31 -5.88
C LYS A 87 -11.64 68.27 -6.72
N LYS A 88 -12.43 67.65 -7.63
CA LYS A 88 -13.85 67.96 -8.03
C LYS A 88 -14.11 69.32 -8.75
N PRO A 89 -15.32 69.65 -9.32
CA PRO A 89 -16.71 69.24 -9.01
C PRO A 89 -17.46 68.43 -10.12
N ALA A 90 -18.77 68.62 -10.32
CA ALA A 90 -19.67 67.82 -11.18
C ALA A 90 -20.82 68.66 -11.81
N ALA A 91 -21.53 68.13 -12.81
CA ALA A 91 -22.62 68.81 -13.56
C ALA A 91 -23.86 67.90 -13.85
N THR A 92 -24.93 68.43 -14.48
CA THR A 92 -26.33 67.92 -14.31
C THR A 92 -27.21 67.79 -15.57
N LYS A 93 -27.85 66.60 -15.72
CA LYS A 93 -29.21 66.25 -16.22
C LYS A 93 -29.85 66.86 -17.52
N LYS A 94 -30.26 65.91 -18.41
CA LYS A 94 -31.54 65.85 -19.24
C LYS A 94 -31.67 66.77 -20.48
N PRO A 95 -32.65 66.56 -21.43
CA PRO A 95 -33.75 65.55 -21.54
C PRO A 95 -33.94 64.80 -22.92
N ALA A 96 -34.93 63.88 -23.00
CA ALA A 96 -35.73 63.42 -24.20
C ALA A 96 -35.03 62.61 -25.36
N THR A 97 -35.68 61.75 -26.19
CA THR A 97 -37.08 61.23 -26.30
C THR A 97 -37.18 59.81 -26.96
N ILE A 98 -38.12 58.98 -26.46
CA ILE A 98 -38.98 57.93 -27.10
C ILE A 98 -38.58 57.24 -28.43
N LYS A 99 -38.45 55.88 -28.37
CA LYS A 99 -38.94 54.80 -29.29
C LYS A 99 -38.29 53.45 -28.87
N ALA A 100 -38.87 52.25 -28.94
CA ALA A 100 -40.26 51.77 -29.04
C ALA A 100 -40.33 50.30 -28.49
N LYS A 101 -41.52 49.81 -28.10
CA LYS A 101 -41.83 48.35 -27.92
C LYS A 101 -42.40 47.84 -29.26
N PRO A 102 -42.23 46.56 -29.71
CA PRO A 102 -42.60 45.36 -28.93
C PRO A 102 -41.87 44.01 -29.23
N LYS A 103 -41.95 43.06 -28.27
CA LYS A 103 -42.57 41.72 -28.41
C LYS A 103 -42.22 40.82 -27.22
N ALA A 104 -43.15 39.94 -26.82
CA ALA A 104 -42.94 38.97 -25.75
C ALA A 104 -42.21 37.73 -26.28
N VAL A 105 -41.08 37.36 -25.66
CA VAL A 105 -40.40 36.08 -25.90
C VAL A 105 -40.86 35.08 -24.85
N LYS A 106 -41.38 33.94 -25.28
CA LYS A 106 -41.84 32.85 -24.39
C LYS A 106 -40.68 32.37 -23.49
N PRO A 107 -40.90 32.11 -22.18
CA PRO A 107 -39.84 31.56 -21.34
C PRO A 107 -39.40 30.19 -21.86
N LYS A 108 -38.08 30.01 -22.04
CA LYS A 108 -37.52 28.68 -22.38
C LYS A 108 -37.87 27.69 -21.26
N PRO A 109 -38.26 26.44 -21.57
CA PRO A 109 -38.58 25.45 -20.56
C PRO A 109 -37.35 25.20 -19.68
N LYS A 110 -37.54 25.20 -18.35
CA LYS A 110 -36.48 24.88 -17.39
C LYS A 110 -35.93 23.48 -17.71
N PRO A 111 -34.59 23.27 -17.74
CA PRO A 111 -34.03 21.95 -17.96
C PRO A 111 -34.53 21.00 -16.85
N LYS A 112 -35.09 19.86 -17.25
CA LYS A 112 -35.59 18.85 -16.29
C LYS A 112 -34.44 18.47 -15.34
N PRO A 113 -34.65 18.46 -14.01
CA PRO A 113 -33.59 18.13 -13.08
C PRO A 113 -33.08 16.72 -13.37
N LYS A 114 -31.77 16.59 -13.63
CA LYS A 114 -31.14 15.28 -13.80
C LYS A 114 -31.39 14.48 -12.53
N LYS A 115 -32.10 13.35 -12.66
CA LYS A 115 -32.51 12.49 -11.55
C LYS A 115 -31.26 12.12 -10.74
N VAL A 116 -31.10 12.71 -9.56
CA VAL A 116 -29.90 12.54 -8.74
C VAL A 116 -29.84 11.09 -8.30
N VAL A 117 -29.01 10.29 -8.97
CA VAL A 117 -28.76 8.92 -8.57
C VAL A 117 -27.98 8.99 -7.27
N ASP A 118 -28.71 8.77 -6.18
CA ASP A 118 -28.24 8.53 -4.82
C ASP A 118 -26.79 8.01 -4.78
N PRO A 119 -25.85 8.77 -4.16
CA PRO A 119 -24.43 8.44 -4.21
C PRO A 119 -24.08 7.10 -3.55
N GLU A 120 -24.94 6.57 -2.67
CA GLU A 120 -24.74 5.24 -2.09
C GLU A 120 -25.04 4.14 -3.11
N LYS A 121 -26.11 4.31 -3.88
CA LYS A 121 -26.48 3.39 -4.96
C LYS A 121 -25.41 3.37 -6.06
N GLN A 122 -24.79 4.52 -6.36
CA GLN A 122 -23.61 4.58 -7.25
C GLN A 122 -22.44 3.75 -6.70
N LYS A 123 -22.03 3.96 -5.44
CA LYS A 123 -20.95 3.19 -4.78
C LYS A 123 -21.22 1.69 -4.81
N MET A 124 -22.46 1.26 -4.56
CA MET A 124 -22.84 -0.16 -4.56
C MET A 124 -22.76 -0.79 -5.96
N ILE A 125 -23.12 -0.04 -7.01
CA ILE A 125 -22.95 -0.46 -8.41
C ILE A 125 -21.45 -0.54 -8.75
N GLU A 126 -20.65 0.46 -8.37
CA GLU A 126 -19.19 0.48 -8.57
C GLU A 126 -18.54 -0.72 -7.89
N ILE A 127 -18.84 -0.97 -6.60
CA ILE A 127 -18.35 -2.14 -5.84
C ILE A 127 -18.75 -3.46 -6.53
N ARG A 128 -19.97 -3.56 -7.08
CA ARG A 128 -20.43 -4.76 -7.81
C ARG A 128 -19.66 -4.97 -9.11
N GLN A 129 -19.37 -3.91 -9.87
CA GLN A 129 -18.57 -3.97 -11.10
C GLN A 129 -17.10 -4.31 -10.80
N LEU A 130 -16.48 -3.61 -9.85
CA LEU A 130 -15.10 -3.85 -9.43
C LEU A 130 -14.93 -5.26 -8.86
N LYS A 131 -15.92 -5.81 -8.12
CA LYS A 131 -15.90 -7.21 -7.68
C LYS A 131 -15.81 -8.20 -8.84
N LYS A 132 -16.45 -7.94 -9.99
CA LYS A 132 -16.29 -8.79 -11.18
C LYS A 132 -14.89 -8.68 -11.78
N LEU A 133 -14.33 -7.47 -11.83
CA LEU A 133 -13.01 -7.20 -12.41
C LEU A 133 -11.84 -7.66 -11.52
N ALA A 134 -12.01 -7.71 -10.20
CA ALA A 134 -10.95 -7.95 -9.21
C ALA A 134 -10.37 -9.38 -9.19
N LEU A 135 -10.84 -10.28 -10.07
CA LEU A 135 -10.46 -11.71 -10.12
C LEU A 135 -10.41 -12.32 -8.71
N ASN A 136 -11.55 -12.40 -8.01
CA ASN A 136 -11.63 -12.95 -6.64
C ASN A 136 -11.53 -14.49 -6.62
N GLY A 137 -10.60 -15.06 -7.38
CA GLY A 137 -10.29 -16.48 -7.34
C GLY A 137 -9.67 -16.83 -6.00
N ASN A 138 -10.47 -17.35 -5.08
CA ASN A 138 -9.98 -17.99 -3.87
C ASN A 138 -9.36 -19.33 -4.28
N LEU A 139 -8.07 -19.30 -4.63
CA LEU A 139 -7.26 -20.52 -4.70
C LEU A 139 -7.32 -21.20 -3.34
N ALA A 140 -7.80 -22.44 -3.30
CA ALA A 140 -7.81 -23.23 -2.08
C ALA A 140 -6.36 -23.49 -1.67
N GLN A 141 -5.92 -22.87 -0.57
CA GLN A 141 -4.57 -23.04 -0.05
C GLN A 141 -4.55 -24.22 0.92
N LEU A 142 -3.61 -25.13 0.72
CA LEU A 142 -3.29 -26.19 1.68
C LEU A 142 -2.76 -25.56 2.98
N PRO A 143 -2.97 -26.16 4.17
CA PRO A 143 -2.47 -25.61 5.43
C PRO A 143 -0.95 -25.42 5.42
N ILE A 144 -0.53 -24.16 5.69
CA ILE A 144 0.85 -23.66 5.60
C ILE A 144 1.65 -23.82 6.91
N SER A 145 0.95 -24.08 8.02
CA SER A 145 1.51 -24.20 9.36
C SER A 145 1.31 -25.62 9.91
N PRO A 146 2.29 -26.21 10.63
CA PRO A 146 2.16 -27.49 11.32
C PRO A 146 0.93 -27.54 12.24
N TRP A 147 0.66 -26.45 12.96
CA TRP A 147 -0.54 -26.29 13.78
C TRP A 147 -1.83 -26.37 12.95
N LEU A 148 -1.87 -25.76 11.77
CA LEU A 148 -3.07 -25.79 10.90
C LEU A 148 -3.29 -27.17 10.27
N LEU A 149 -2.20 -27.91 9.96
CA LEU A 149 -2.28 -29.31 9.55
C LEU A 149 -2.91 -30.15 10.66
N PHE A 150 -2.30 -30.17 11.84
CA PHE A 150 -2.77 -30.92 12.99
C PHE A 150 -4.21 -30.56 13.39
N MET A 151 -4.53 -29.26 13.44
CA MET A 151 -5.89 -28.78 13.73
C MET A 151 -6.90 -29.25 12.67
N SER A 152 -6.53 -29.26 11.38
CA SER A 152 -7.41 -29.77 10.31
C SER A 152 -7.63 -31.28 10.42
N GLU A 153 -6.59 -32.05 10.77
CA GLU A 153 -6.66 -33.50 11.03
C GLU A 153 -7.58 -33.80 12.22
N LYS A 154 -7.41 -33.13 13.36
CA LYS A 154 -8.26 -33.33 14.55
C LYS A 154 -9.71 -32.83 14.36
N GLN A 155 -10.02 -32.19 13.22
CA GLN A 155 -11.36 -31.71 12.84
C GLN A 155 -12.01 -32.50 11.69
N THR A 156 -11.31 -33.43 11.02
CA THR A 156 -11.96 -34.28 10.00
C THR A 156 -13.11 -35.09 10.63
N GLY A 157 -14.31 -34.96 10.08
CA GLY A 157 -15.51 -35.63 10.59
C GLY A 157 -16.24 -34.91 11.75
N LYS A 158 -15.77 -33.75 12.22
CA LYS A 158 -16.45 -32.95 13.27
C LYS A 158 -17.22 -31.76 12.67
N PRO A 159 -18.36 -31.35 13.26
CA PRO A 159 -19.11 -30.18 12.80
C PRO A 159 -18.35 -28.88 13.09
N ALA A 160 -18.43 -27.91 12.19
CA ALA A 160 -17.70 -26.64 12.31
C ALA A 160 -18.09 -25.77 13.53
N SER A 161 -19.15 -26.12 14.26
CA SER A 161 -19.54 -25.50 15.53
C SER A 161 -18.63 -25.90 16.69
N SER A 162 -18.12 -27.14 16.76
CA SER A 162 -17.31 -27.63 17.90
C SER A 162 -15.88 -27.08 17.93
N LEU A 163 -15.56 -26.17 17.01
CA LEU A 163 -14.24 -25.55 16.84
C LEU A 163 -13.86 -24.69 18.04
N GLY A 164 -14.82 -23.99 18.65
CA GLY A 164 -14.58 -23.17 19.85
C GLY A 164 -14.26 -24.03 21.07
N ASP A 165 -15.07 -25.05 21.32
CA ASP A 165 -15.02 -25.85 22.55
C ASP A 165 -13.80 -26.78 22.57
N THR A 166 -13.42 -27.34 21.40
CA THR A 166 -12.31 -28.30 21.30
C THR A 166 -10.94 -27.66 21.05
N ALA A 167 -10.86 -26.40 20.62
CA ALA A 167 -9.58 -25.75 20.31
C ALA A 167 -8.61 -25.70 21.50
N GLY A 168 -9.12 -25.57 22.72
CA GLY A 168 -8.30 -25.59 23.94
C GLY A 168 -7.58 -26.92 24.17
N GLN A 169 -8.27 -28.04 23.93
CA GLN A 169 -7.72 -29.39 24.04
C GLN A 169 -6.72 -29.67 22.91
N VAL A 170 -7.10 -29.39 21.66
CA VAL A 170 -6.20 -29.57 20.49
C VAL A 170 -4.90 -28.75 20.64
N ALA A 171 -4.97 -27.58 21.29
CA ALA A 171 -3.80 -26.75 21.61
C ALA A 171 -2.96 -27.25 22.80
N GLN A 172 -3.46 -28.18 23.60
CA GLN A 172 -2.68 -28.95 24.58
C GLN A 172 -2.06 -30.18 23.91
N ASP A 173 -2.85 -30.95 23.14
CA ASP A 173 -2.39 -32.11 22.37
C ASP A 173 -1.19 -31.76 21.47
N TYR A 174 -1.26 -30.65 20.73
CA TYR A 174 -0.18 -30.19 19.87
C TYR A 174 1.12 -29.82 20.64
N LYS A 175 1.01 -29.40 21.90
CA LYS A 175 2.17 -29.14 22.77
C LYS A 175 2.75 -30.41 23.39
N ALA A 176 1.97 -31.49 23.43
CA ALA A 176 2.38 -32.80 23.91
C ALA A 176 2.99 -33.69 22.80
N LEU A 177 2.93 -33.26 21.53
CA LEU A 177 3.54 -33.97 20.40
C LEU A 177 5.05 -34.17 20.58
N SER A 178 5.52 -35.33 20.12
CA SER A 178 6.95 -35.63 20.08
C SER A 178 7.69 -34.73 19.08
N SER A 179 9.00 -34.56 19.29
CA SER A 179 9.88 -33.85 18.35
C SER A 179 9.98 -34.53 16.97
N THR A 180 9.58 -35.80 16.87
CA THR A 180 9.43 -36.54 15.62
C THR A 180 8.13 -36.19 14.88
N GLU A 181 6.99 -36.14 15.56
CA GLU A 181 5.70 -35.76 14.94
C GLU A 181 5.70 -34.29 14.50
N LEU A 182 6.27 -33.40 15.31
CA LEU A 182 6.43 -31.98 14.96
C LEU A 182 7.26 -31.78 13.68
N LYS A 183 8.32 -32.60 13.47
CA LYS A 183 9.09 -32.59 12.21
C LYS A 183 8.25 -33.06 11.03
N ILE A 184 7.50 -34.16 11.16
CA ILE A 184 6.63 -34.65 10.08
C ILE A 184 5.60 -33.57 9.68
N LEU A 185 5.03 -32.84 10.64
CA LEU A 185 4.10 -31.73 10.37
C LEU A 185 4.81 -30.50 9.77
N GLU A 186 6.07 -30.21 10.11
CA GLU A 186 6.90 -29.16 9.48
C GLU A 186 7.26 -29.52 8.03
N ASP A 187 7.67 -30.75 7.77
CA ASP A 187 8.00 -31.27 6.44
C ASP A 187 6.76 -31.19 5.52
N GLN A 188 5.61 -31.69 6.00
CA GLN A 188 4.33 -31.56 5.31
C GLN A 188 3.91 -30.09 5.10
N ALA A 189 4.10 -29.23 6.10
CA ALA A 189 3.82 -27.80 5.97
C ALA A 189 4.73 -27.13 4.93
N SER A 190 6.00 -27.55 4.82
CA SER A 190 6.94 -27.05 3.80
C SER A 190 6.53 -27.47 2.39
N ALA A 191 6.17 -28.74 2.18
CA ALA A 191 5.64 -29.24 0.92
C ALA A 191 4.31 -28.54 0.53
N ASN A 192 3.46 -28.21 1.50
CA ASN A 192 2.24 -27.43 1.28
C ASN A 192 2.54 -25.97 0.92
N ARG A 193 3.54 -25.32 1.52
CA ARG A 193 4.02 -23.99 1.11
C ARG A 193 4.48 -24.02 -0.35
N GLU A 194 5.11 -25.10 -0.81
CA GLU A 194 5.57 -25.26 -2.19
C GLU A 194 4.43 -25.51 -3.18
N LYS A 195 3.54 -26.46 -2.88
CA LYS A 195 2.31 -26.68 -3.68
C LYS A 195 1.48 -25.40 -3.79
N ASN A 196 1.32 -24.64 -2.72
CA ASN A 196 0.62 -23.35 -2.74
C ASN A 196 1.34 -22.29 -3.61
N ARG A 197 2.68 -22.23 -3.58
CA ARG A 197 3.47 -21.34 -4.44
C ARG A 197 3.32 -21.72 -5.93
N ALA A 198 3.42 -23.01 -6.25
CA ALA A 198 3.26 -23.52 -7.61
C ALA A 198 1.83 -23.28 -8.15
N ASN A 199 0.80 -23.65 -7.38
CA ASN A 199 -0.60 -23.44 -7.74
C ASN A 199 -0.93 -21.95 -7.94
N TYR A 200 -0.36 -21.06 -7.10
CA TYR A 200 -0.49 -19.62 -7.28
C TYR A 200 0.19 -19.13 -8.56
N LYS A 201 1.43 -19.57 -8.84
CA LYS A 201 2.17 -19.18 -10.05
C LYS A 201 1.45 -19.64 -11.32
N ALA A 202 1.02 -20.90 -11.40
CA ALA A 202 0.26 -21.43 -12.53
C ALA A 202 -1.07 -20.68 -12.75
N TRP A 203 -1.78 -20.30 -11.67
CA TRP A 203 -3.00 -19.49 -11.77
C TRP A 203 -2.74 -18.06 -12.27
N VAL A 204 -1.63 -17.44 -11.85
CA VAL A 204 -1.19 -16.13 -12.39
C VAL A 204 -0.82 -16.26 -13.86
N GLU A 205 -0.05 -17.29 -14.23
CA GLU A 205 0.41 -17.50 -15.61
C GLU A 205 -0.75 -17.74 -16.58
N ALA A 206 -1.77 -18.50 -16.16
CA ALA A 206 -3.02 -18.72 -16.89
C ALA A 206 -3.87 -17.45 -17.13
N HIS A 207 -3.54 -16.31 -16.50
CA HIS A 207 -4.15 -15.02 -16.77
C HIS A 207 -3.20 -14.10 -17.53
N GLU A 208 -3.76 -13.38 -18.52
CA GLU A 208 -3.03 -12.35 -19.25
C GLU A 208 -2.56 -11.21 -18.31
N PRO A 209 -1.32 -10.71 -18.39
CA PRO A 209 -0.81 -9.63 -17.53
C PRO A 209 -1.70 -8.38 -17.53
N ALA A 210 -2.25 -8.01 -18.69
CA ALA A 210 -3.20 -6.90 -18.80
C ALA A 210 -4.48 -7.13 -17.96
N ARG A 211 -4.98 -8.38 -17.87
CA ARG A 211 -6.15 -8.73 -17.06
C ARG A 211 -5.82 -8.69 -15.57
N ILE A 212 -4.62 -9.10 -15.18
CA ILE A 212 -4.11 -9.00 -13.80
C ILE A 212 -3.93 -7.53 -13.39
N TYR A 213 -3.42 -6.68 -14.29
CA TYR A 213 -3.35 -5.23 -14.06
C TYR A 213 -4.74 -4.62 -13.80
N ILE A 214 -5.76 -4.98 -14.59
CA ILE A 214 -7.16 -4.56 -14.36
C ILE A 214 -7.64 -5.03 -12.98
N ALA A 215 -7.41 -6.29 -12.63
CA ALA A 215 -7.80 -6.85 -11.35
C ALA A 215 -7.12 -6.15 -10.17
N ASN A 216 -5.85 -5.80 -10.29
CA ASN A 216 -5.09 -5.07 -9.27
C ASN A 216 -5.57 -3.63 -9.08
N VAL A 217 -5.91 -2.93 -10.17
CA VAL A 217 -6.57 -1.61 -10.09
C VAL A 217 -7.93 -1.74 -9.39
N ALA A 218 -8.72 -2.76 -9.73
CA ALA A 218 -10.03 -3.00 -9.12
C ALA A 218 -9.93 -3.39 -7.62
N ARG A 219 -8.96 -4.23 -7.24
CA ARG A 219 -8.68 -4.58 -5.84
C ARG A 219 -8.34 -3.34 -5.00
N ARG A 220 -7.42 -2.49 -5.46
CA ARG A 220 -7.06 -1.23 -4.78
C ARG A 220 -8.26 -0.29 -4.59
N ARG A 221 -9.08 -0.11 -5.64
CA ARG A 221 -10.30 0.72 -5.57
C ARG A 221 -11.35 0.12 -4.63
N LEU A 222 -11.49 -1.21 -4.58
CA LEU A 222 -12.34 -1.88 -3.59
C LEU A 222 -11.83 -1.72 -2.16
N SER A 223 -10.52 -1.77 -1.90
CA SER A 223 -9.98 -1.52 -0.56
C SER A 223 -10.34 -0.12 -0.08
N PHE A 224 -10.16 0.89 -0.95
CA PHE A 224 -10.57 2.28 -0.66
C PHE A 224 -12.08 2.43 -0.42
N LEU A 225 -12.93 1.81 -1.27
CA LEU A 225 -14.39 1.95 -1.16
C LEU A 225 -15.03 1.15 -0.02
N THR A 226 -14.37 0.08 0.45
CA THR A 226 -14.96 -0.84 1.45
C THR A 226 -14.24 -0.85 2.79
N GLY A 227 -13.12 -0.15 2.92
CA GLY A 227 -12.27 -0.12 4.12
C GLY A 227 -11.56 -1.46 4.43
N LYS A 228 -11.83 -2.51 3.65
CA LYS A 228 -11.28 -3.86 3.84
C LYS A 228 -10.14 -4.07 2.87
N ASP A 229 -8.93 -4.27 3.38
CA ASP A 229 -7.75 -4.49 2.55
C ASP A 229 -7.86 -5.79 1.72
N ARG A 230 -7.12 -5.84 0.61
CA ARG A 230 -7.17 -6.90 -0.40
C ARG A 230 -5.77 -7.12 -0.95
N LYS A 231 -5.21 -8.30 -0.68
CA LYS A 231 -3.91 -8.69 -1.25
C LYS A 231 -3.91 -8.49 -2.76
N ILE A 232 -2.91 -7.79 -3.26
CA ILE A 232 -2.67 -7.56 -4.70
C ILE A 232 -2.22 -8.88 -5.33
N ILE A 233 -2.53 -9.10 -6.61
CA ILE A 233 -1.97 -10.20 -7.40
C ILE A 233 -0.54 -9.80 -7.77
N ASP A 234 0.43 -10.50 -7.18
CA ASP A 234 1.83 -10.43 -7.57
C ASP A 234 2.02 -11.25 -8.86
N ASP A 235 2.58 -10.62 -9.92
CA ASP A 235 2.91 -11.22 -11.22
C ASP A 235 4.28 -10.68 -11.67
N GLU A 236 5.21 -11.58 -11.99
CA GLU A 236 6.59 -11.26 -12.38
C GLU A 236 6.67 -10.59 -13.76
N ARG A 237 5.64 -10.77 -14.61
CA ARG A 237 5.53 -10.19 -15.96
C ARG A 237 5.07 -8.73 -15.94
N LEU A 238 4.62 -8.21 -14.80
CA LEU A 238 4.21 -6.80 -14.67
C LEU A 238 5.43 -5.91 -14.34
N PRO A 239 5.69 -4.82 -15.10
CA PRO A 239 6.80 -3.91 -14.86
C PRO A 239 6.83 -3.39 -13.42
N LYS A 240 7.96 -3.61 -12.75
CA LYS A 240 8.17 -3.14 -11.37
C LYS A 240 8.37 -1.63 -11.37
N ARG A 241 7.68 -0.93 -10.48
CA ARG A 241 7.80 0.54 -10.34
C ARG A 241 9.25 0.95 -10.13
N THR A 242 9.63 2.05 -10.75
CA THR A 242 11.00 2.57 -10.70
C THR A 242 11.41 3.00 -9.30
N ARG A 243 12.71 2.86 -9.02
CA ARG A 243 13.35 3.51 -7.87
C ARG A 243 13.63 4.97 -8.23
N SER A 244 13.54 5.86 -7.26
CA SER A 244 14.12 7.21 -7.39
C SER A 244 15.65 7.14 -7.33
N PRO A 245 16.39 8.18 -7.75
CA PRO A 245 17.86 8.19 -7.73
C PRO A 245 18.43 7.87 -6.34
N TYR A 246 17.86 8.48 -5.31
CA TYR A 246 18.19 8.19 -3.90
C TYR A 246 17.96 6.72 -3.51
N LEU A 247 16.89 6.07 -4.00
CA LEU A 247 16.62 4.66 -3.70
C LEU A 247 17.49 3.69 -4.48
N ALA A 248 18.15 4.13 -5.56
CA ALA A 248 19.25 3.38 -6.19
C ALA A 248 20.54 3.54 -5.37
N TYR A 249 20.94 4.78 -5.05
CA TYR A 249 22.07 5.04 -4.15
C TYR A 249 21.96 4.26 -2.83
N VAL A 250 20.78 4.26 -2.19
CA VAL A 250 20.52 3.50 -0.97
C VAL A 250 20.67 1.99 -1.17
N SER A 251 20.25 1.41 -2.30
CA SER A 251 20.43 -0.04 -2.51
C SER A 251 21.89 -0.43 -2.67
N ASP A 252 22.66 0.42 -3.34
CA ASP A 252 24.02 0.09 -3.77
C ASP A 252 25.02 0.28 -2.63
N ASN A 253 24.72 1.18 -1.69
CA ASN A 253 25.56 1.52 -0.53
C ASN A 253 25.04 0.92 0.80
N PHE A 254 23.91 0.20 0.83
CA PHE A 254 23.33 -0.35 2.08
C PHE A 254 24.25 -1.32 2.84
N SER A 255 25.12 -2.02 2.11
CA SER A 255 26.09 -2.99 2.63
C SER A 255 27.27 -2.34 3.38
N GLN A 256 27.58 -1.07 3.10
CA GLN A 256 28.71 -0.36 3.73
C GLN A 256 28.45 -0.09 5.22
N TYR A 257 27.18 0.07 5.60
CA TYR A 257 26.75 0.42 6.97
C TYR A 257 26.23 -0.79 7.77
N GLN A 258 26.63 -2.02 7.44
CA GLN A 258 26.10 -3.25 8.04
C GLN A 258 26.12 -3.26 9.58
N ASN A 259 27.13 -2.63 10.19
CA ASN A 259 27.33 -2.56 11.65
C ASN A 259 26.29 -1.69 12.39
N LEU A 260 25.48 -0.90 11.67
CA LEU A 260 24.45 -0.03 12.25
C LEU A 260 23.05 -0.64 12.19
N GLY A 261 22.17 -0.20 13.09
CA GLY A 261 20.74 -0.54 13.03
C GLY A 261 20.11 -0.04 11.72
N ALA A 262 19.13 -0.75 11.16
CA ALA A 262 18.59 -0.44 9.83
C ALA A 262 18.09 1.01 9.67
N ILE A 263 17.52 1.59 10.74
CA ILE A 263 17.09 3.00 10.79
C ILE A 263 18.29 3.96 10.72
N GLU A 264 19.40 3.60 11.36
CA GLU A 264 20.63 4.40 11.42
C GLU A 264 21.39 4.35 10.09
N ARG A 265 21.42 3.19 9.42
CA ARG A 265 21.92 3.07 8.04
C ARG A 265 21.21 4.05 7.12
N ILE A 266 19.88 4.10 7.16
CA ILE A 266 19.08 5.00 6.32
C ILE A 266 19.35 6.47 6.67
N LYS A 267 19.56 6.81 7.96
CA LYS A 267 20.00 8.16 8.36
C LYS A 267 21.40 8.51 7.84
N ALA A 268 22.36 7.59 7.90
CA ALA A 268 23.71 7.79 7.40
C ALA A 268 23.73 7.95 5.87
N LEU A 269 23.06 7.06 5.15
CA LEU A 269 22.88 7.11 3.70
C LEU A 269 22.15 8.39 3.25
N SER A 270 21.19 8.88 4.03
CA SER A 270 20.52 10.15 3.74
C SER A 270 21.46 11.35 3.87
N LYS A 271 22.37 11.36 4.84
CA LYS A 271 23.41 12.40 4.97
C LYS A 271 24.38 12.35 3.80
N ALA A 272 24.98 11.18 3.57
CA ALA A 272 25.94 10.95 2.51
C ALA A 272 25.35 11.27 1.11
N TRP A 273 24.08 10.95 0.85
CA TRP A 273 23.39 11.37 -0.38
C TRP A 273 23.25 12.89 -0.50
N ASN A 274 22.97 13.60 0.60
CA ASN A 274 22.88 15.07 0.56
C ASN A 274 24.26 15.69 0.30
N GLU A 275 25.31 15.13 0.92
CA GLU A 275 26.71 15.54 0.81
C GLU A 275 27.37 15.18 -0.55
N LEU A 276 26.87 14.15 -1.25
CA LEU A 276 27.37 13.65 -2.54
C LEU A 276 27.51 14.74 -3.63
N GLU A 277 28.48 14.63 -4.55
CA GLU A 277 28.63 15.64 -5.62
C GLU A 277 27.49 15.60 -6.65
N SER A 278 27.24 16.71 -7.35
CA SER A 278 26.28 16.78 -8.45
C SER A 278 26.57 15.78 -9.59
N VAL A 279 27.85 15.54 -9.89
CA VAL A 279 28.31 14.58 -10.90
C VAL A 279 27.97 13.14 -10.47
N GLU A 280 28.30 12.77 -9.23
CA GLU A 280 27.94 11.45 -8.69
C GLU A 280 26.43 11.25 -8.60
N LYS A 281 25.68 12.32 -8.26
CA LYS A 281 24.21 12.33 -8.30
C LYS A 281 23.64 12.15 -9.72
N SER A 282 24.31 12.63 -10.77
CA SER A 282 23.80 12.54 -12.15
C SER A 282 23.69 11.08 -12.61
N LYS A 283 24.71 10.26 -12.33
CA LYS A 283 24.71 8.81 -12.59
C LYS A 283 23.43 8.11 -12.11
N TYR A 284 22.99 8.40 -10.89
CA TYR A 284 21.75 7.83 -10.33
C TYR A 284 20.48 8.47 -10.92
N GLN A 285 20.54 9.72 -11.39
CA GLN A 285 19.43 10.38 -12.08
C GLN A 285 19.22 9.80 -13.48
N GLU A 286 20.29 9.64 -14.25
CA GLU A 286 20.29 9.04 -15.59
C GLU A 286 19.78 7.60 -15.55
N ALA A 287 20.32 6.74 -14.68
CA ALA A 287 19.85 5.36 -14.51
C ALA A 287 18.38 5.29 -14.05
N SER A 288 17.94 6.21 -13.17
CA SER A 288 16.54 6.32 -12.75
C SER A 288 15.63 6.79 -13.89
N ALA A 289 16.09 7.67 -14.78
CA ALA A 289 15.35 8.16 -15.94
C ALA A 289 15.23 7.08 -17.02
N GLU A 290 16.32 6.38 -17.33
CA GLU A 290 16.35 5.25 -18.28
C GLU A 290 15.42 4.11 -17.83
N HIS A 291 15.50 3.69 -16.56
CA HIS A 291 14.58 2.71 -15.99
C HIS A 291 13.13 3.24 -16.02
N SER A 292 12.90 4.56 -15.89
CA SER A 292 11.55 5.14 -15.95
C SER A 292 10.98 5.18 -17.37
N ALA A 293 11.81 5.43 -18.39
CA ALA A 293 11.42 5.26 -19.79
C ALA A 293 11.04 3.80 -20.09
N LYS A 294 11.90 2.85 -19.71
CA LYS A 294 11.65 1.40 -19.86
C LYS A 294 10.37 0.95 -19.16
N TYR A 295 10.16 1.37 -17.91
CA TYR A 295 8.94 1.07 -17.14
C TYR A 295 7.69 1.68 -17.78
N ASN A 296 7.73 2.94 -18.20
CA ASN A 296 6.59 3.61 -18.81
C ASN A 296 6.17 2.92 -20.12
N ALA A 297 7.11 2.70 -21.04
CA ALA A 297 6.84 2.02 -22.31
C ALA A 297 6.19 0.63 -22.12
N ALA A 298 6.76 -0.21 -21.25
CA ALA A 298 6.20 -1.53 -20.94
C ALA A 298 4.82 -1.43 -20.25
N MET A 299 4.62 -0.44 -19.37
CA MET A 299 3.31 -0.18 -18.76
C MET A 299 2.29 0.36 -19.76
N ASP A 300 2.68 1.10 -20.79
CA ASP A 300 1.76 1.66 -21.78
C ASP A 300 1.24 0.59 -22.75
N VAL A 301 2.07 -0.39 -23.14
CA VAL A 301 1.61 -1.61 -23.82
C VAL A 301 0.55 -2.34 -22.98
N ILE A 302 0.81 -2.53 -21.69
CA ILE A 302 -0.13 -3.19 -20.76
C ILE A 302 -1.41 -2.38 -20.57
N LYS A 303 -1.33 -1.03 -20.47
CA LYS A 303 -2.51 -0.15 -20.39
C LYS A 303 -3.36 -0.20 -21.66
N ALA A 304 -2.72 -0.19 -22.84
CA ALA A 304 -3.41 -0.23 -24.13
C ALA A 304 -4.20 -1.55 -24.27
N ARG A 305 -3.54 -2.69 -24.06
CA ARG A 305 -4.21 -3.99 -24.07
C ARG A 305 -5.27 -4.13 -22.97
N ALA A 306 -5.04 -3.54 -21.78
CA ALA A 306 -6.03 -3.46 -20.71
C ALA A 306 -7.18 -2.47 -20.97
N ALA A 307 -7.10 -1.62 -22.00
CA ALA A 307 -8.22 -0.83 -22.49
C ALA A 307 -9.07 -1.67 -23.45
N VAL A 308 -8.44 -2.41 -24.37
CA VAL A 308 -9.12 -3.34 -25.29
C VAL A 308 -9.91 -4.41 -24.53
N ILE A 309 -9.32 -5.04 -23.50
CA ILE A 309 -10.03 -6.02 -22.65
C ILE A 309 -11.26 -5.40 -21.94
N LYS A 310 -11.28 -4.08 -21.71
CA LYS A 310 -12.45 -3.38 -21.13
C LYS A 310 -13.51 -3.00 -22.15
N THR A 311 -13.17 -2.78 -23.41
CA THR A 311 -14.15 -2.58 -24.49
C THR A 311 -14.77 -3.92 -24.87
N GLU A 312 -13.95 -4.97 -25.09
CA GLU A 312 -14.39 -6.36 -25.26
C GLU A 312 -15.42 -6.76 -24.19
N ALA A 313 -15.09 -6.58 -22.90
CA ALA A 313 -15.96 -6.93 -21.76
C ALA A 313 -17.16 -5.97 -21.52
N LYS A 314 -17.32 -4.94 -22.34
CA LYS A 314 -18.45 -4.01 -22.34
C LYS A 314 -19.36 -4.24 -23.56
N GLU A 315 -18.76 -4.61 -24.69
CA GLU A 315 -19.42 -4.87 -25.97
C GLU A 315 -19.93 -6.31 -26.09
N SER A 316 -19.30 -7.27 -25.39
CA SER A 316 -19.82 -8.64 -25.26
C SER A 316 -21.28 -8.61 -24.77
N PRO A 317 -22.26 -8.97 -25.62
CA PRO A 317 -23.65 -8.64 -25.34
C PRO A 317 -24.17 -9.43 -24.14
N LYS A 318 -25.07 -8.80 -23.39
CA LYS A 318 -25.89 -9.46 -22.37
C LYS A 318 -26.65 -10.60 -23.05
N LYS A 319 -26.16 -11.84 -22.90
CA LYS A 319 -26.78 -13.07 -23.45
C LYS A 319 -28.30 -12.97 -23.25
N PRO A 320 -29.13 -13.11 -24.30
CA PRO A 320 -30.57 -12.93 -24.16
C PRO A 320 -31.08 -13.87 -23.08
N ALA A 321 -32.01 -13.37 -22.27
CA ALA A 321 -32.76 -14.25 -21.38
C ALA A 321 -33.53 -15.25 -22.24
N LYS A 322 -33.78 -16.46 -21.73
CA LYS A 322 -34.80 -17.32 -22.33
C LYS A 322 -36.12 -16.55 -22.28
N GLU A 323 -36.75 -16.37 -23.43
CA GLU A 323 -38.07 -15.81 -23.58
C GLU A 323 -38.91 -16.86 -24.32
N THR A 324 -40.04 -17.23 -23.70
CA THR A 324 -41.19 -18.01 -24.21
C THR A 324 -40.97 -19.32 -24.99
N ALA A 325 -41.36 -20.43 -24.34
CA ALA A 325 -42.22 -21.51 -24.86
C ALA A 325 -42.36 -22.56 -23.72
N ASP A 326 -43.49 -22.82 -23.07
CA ASP A 326 -44.83 -22.19 -23.07
C ASP A 326 -45.50 -21.96 -24.44
N GLU A 327 -45.70 -23.05 -25.19
CA GLU A 327 -46.87 -23.23 -26.08
C GLU A 327 -47.13 -24.74 -26.22
N GLU A 328 -48.42 -25.13 -26.12
CA GLU A 328 -49.01 -26.50 -26.06
C GLU A 328 -48.50 -27.47 -24.95
#